data_AF-A0A973TCU6-F1
#
_entry.id   AF-A0A973TCU6-F1
#
_cell.length_a   1.000
_cell.length_b   1.000
_cell.length_c   1.000
_cell.angle_alpha   90.00
_cell.angle_beta   90.00
_cell.angle_gamma   90.00
#
_symmetry.space_group_name_H-M   'P 1'
#
loop_
_entity.id
_entity.type
_entity.pdbx_description
1 polymer ?
#
loop_
_entity_poly.entity_id
_entity_poly.type
_entity_poly.pdbx_seq_one_letter_code
_entity_poly.pdbx_strand_id
1 'polypeptide(L)'
;KIMLEGNVIPSEELHRLGLVDVLARRGEGAQAVEEVIRASRRIPHAQAAMQQVRELAQPVTLDEMMRITEIWVDTALQLGDKSLRTMERLVRAQYRRQDGREAMA
;
A
#
# COMPACT_ATOMS: atom_id res chain seq x y z
N LYS A 1 12.84 9.45 2.63
CA LYS A 1 13.05 9.78 1.20
C LYS A 1 11.81 9.45 0.38
N ILE A 2 11.39 8.18 0.30
CA ILE A 2 10.17 7.76 -0.45
C ILE A 2 8.93 8.60 -0.09
N MET A 3 8.62 8.78 1.19
CA MET A 3 7.41 9.49 1.64
C MET A 3 7.31 10.96 1.20
N LEU A 4 8.44 11.66 1.01
CA LEU A 4 8.47 13.10 0.75
C LEU A 4 8.74 13.45 -0.71
N GLU A 5 9.32 12.52 -1.48
CA GLU A 5 9.69 12.76 -2.88
C GLU A 5 8.49 12.64 -3.84
N GLY A 6 7.44 11.92 -3.46
CA GLY A 6 6.20 11.81 -4.26
C GLY A 6 6.34 11.04 -5.57
N ASN A 7 7.42 10.25 -5.72
CA ASN A 7 7.69 9.48 -6.94
C ASN A 7 6.85 8.20 -7.03
N VAL A 8 6.42 7.87 -8.24
CA VAL A 8 5.86 6.54 -8.53
C VAL A 8 7.01 5.58 -8.81
N ILE A 9 7.21 4.59 -7.92
CA ILE A 9 8.33 3.64 -7.97
C ILE A 9 7.87 2.35 -8.68
N PRO A 10 8.63 1.83 -9.67
CA PRO A 10 8.33 0.54 -10.33
C PRO A 10 8.33 -0.65 -9.35
N SER A 11 7.53 -1.67 -9.64
CA SER A 11 7.39 -2.87 -8.80
C SER A 11 8.71 -3.60 -8.56
N GLU A 12 9.57 -3.67 -9.58
CA GLU A 12 10.89 -4.30 -9.53
C GLU A 12 11.80 -3.58 -8.53
N GLU A 13 11.68 -2.25 -8.46
CA GLU A 13 12.45 -1.45 -7.50
C GLU A 13 11.89 -1.60 -6.09
N LEU A 14 10.57 -1.62 -5.92
CA LEU A 14 9.96 -1.91 -4.62
C LEU A 14 10.36 -3.30 -4.09
N HIS A 15 10.50 -4.28 -4.98
CA HIS A 15 11.01 -5.61 -4.62
C HIS A 15 12.48 -5.56 -4.21
N ARG A 16 13.34 -4.83 -4.94
CA ARG A 16 14.75 -4.62 -4.53
C ARG A 16 14.88 -3.94 -3.17
N LEU A 17 13.97 -3.03 -2.84
CA LEU A 17 13.92 -2.32 -1.55
C LEU A 17 13.32 -3.15 -0.41
N GLY A 18 12.80 -4.36 -0.68
CA GLY A 18 12.13 -5.19 0.32
C GLY A 18 10.75 -4.70 0.74
N LEU A 19 10.12 -3.82 -0.06
CA LEU A 19 8.75 -3.33 0.17
C LEU A 19 7.68 -4.19 -0.53
N VAL A 20 8.09 -5.04 -1.48
CA VAL A 20 7.26 -6.03 -2.18
C VAL A 20 7.97 -7.37 -2.16
N ASP A 21 7.30 -8.41 -1.70
CA ASP A 21 7.93 -9.74 -1.54
C ASP A 21 7.86 -10.61 -2.81
N VAL A 22 6.85 -10.40 -3.67
CA VAL A 22 6.59 -11.25 -4.84
C VAL A 22 6.22 -10.39 -6.05
N LEU A 23 6.89 -10.65 -7.18
CA LEU A 23 6.57 -10.06 -8.48
C LEU A 23 5.86 -11.11 -9.35
N ALA A 24 4.74 -10.73 -9.97
CA ALA A 24 4.00 -11.58 -10.89
C ALA A 24 3.84 -10.88 -12.25
N ARG A 25 3.75 -11.67 -13.33
CA ARG A 25 3.43 -11.08 -14.64
C ARG A 25 1.99 -10.62 -14.67
N ARG A 26 1.67 -9.74 -15.63
CA ARG A 26 0.31 -9.29 -15.86
C ARG A 26 -0.60 -10.48 -16.13
N GLY A 27 -1.64 -10.64 -15.31
CA GLY A 27 -2.59 -11.75 -15.38
C GLY A 27 -2.30 -12.93 -14.44
N GLU A 28 -1.10 -13.02 -13.87
CA GLU A 28 -0.68 -14.16 -13.03
C GLU A 28 -0.83 -13.88 -11.51
N GLY A 29 -1.37 -12.72 -11.12
CA GLY A 29 -1.45 -12.31 -9.72
C GLY A 29 -2.23 -13.28 -8.82
N ALA A 30 -3.37 -13.81 -9.31
CA ALA A 30 -4.15 -14.78 -8.55
C ALA A 30 -3.38 -16.09 -8.32
N GLN A 31 -2.68 -16.58 -9.34
CA GLN A 31 -1.86 -17.77 -9.23
C GLN A 31 -0.70 -17.56 -8.24
N ALA A 32 -0.01 -16.43 -8.31
CA ALA A 32 1.08 -16.10 -7.38
C ALA A 32 0.59 -16.09 -5.92
N VAL A 33 -0.62 -15.57 -5.67
CA VAL A 33 -1.25 -15.61 -4.33
C VAL A 33 -1.54 -17.06 -3.90
N GLU A 34 -2.08 -17.90 -4.79
CA GLU A 34 -2.32 -19.32 -4.48
C GLU A 34 -1.03 -20.06 -4.11
N GLU A 35 0.07 -19.77 -4.80
CA GLU A 35 1.39 -20.35 -4.52
C GLU A 35 1.91 -19.93 -3.14
N VAL A 36 1.76 -18.65 -2.77
CA VAL A 36 2.10 -18.14 -1.43
C VAL A 36 1.28 -18.83 -0.33
N ILE A 37 -0.03 -18.98 -0.54
CA ILE A 37 -0.91 -19.68 0.41
C ILE A 37 -0.49 -21.15 0.55
N ARG A 38 -0.22 -21.83 -0.57
CA ARG A 38 0.20 -23.24 -0.58
C ARG A 38 1.52 -23.44 0.16
N ALA A 39 2.50 -22.54 -0.05
CA ALA A 39 3.77 -22.58 0.66
C ALA A 39 3.59 -22.36 2.17
N SER A 40 2.76 -21.38 2.55
CA SER A 40 2.50 -21.03 3.96
C SER A 40 1.80 -22.16 4.73
N ARG A 41 0.88 -22.89 4.07
CA ARG A 41 0.18 -24.05 4.67
C ARG A 41 1.08 -25.21 5.06
N ARG A 42 2.31 -25.28 4.54
CA ARG A 42 3.27 -26.34 4.88
C ARG A 42 3.93 -26.12 6.23
N ILE A 43 3.90 -24.91 6.77
CA ILE A 43 4.60 -24.51 8.01
C ILE A 43 3.72 -23.68 8.96
N PRO A 44 2.48 -24.12 9.29
CA PRO A 44 1.50 -23.29 9.98
C PRO A 44 1.95 -22.85 11.39
N HIS A 45 2.61 -23.74 12.14
CA HIS A 45 3.11 -23.40 13.48
C HIS A 45 4.27 -22.41 13.44
N ALA A 46 5.19 -22.57 12.49
CA ALA A 46 6.31 -21.63 12.33
C ALA A 46 5.82 -20.24 11.89
N GLN A 47 4.81 -20.20 11.01
CA GLN A 47 4.15 -18.95 10.61
C GLN A 47 3.49 -18.26 11.82
N ALA A 48 2.70 -18.99 12.61
CA ALA A 48 2.07 -18.44 13.82
C ALA A 48 3.11 -17.91 14.82
N ALA A 49 4.19 -18.65 15.06
CA ALA A 49 5.28 -18.22 15.93
C ALA A 49 5.97 -16.96 15.40
N MET A 50 6.21 -16.87 14.09
CA MET A 50 6.80 -15.69 13.48
C MET A 50 5.91 -14.45 13.64
N GLN A 51 4.58 -14.60 13.55
CA GLN A 51 3.67 -13.48 13.81
C GLN A 51 3.76 -12.99 15.24
N GLN A 52 3.79 -13.89 16.23
CA GLN A 52 3.99 -13.53 17.64
C GLN A 52 5.33 -12.81 17.86
N VAL A 53 6.40 -13.28 17.22
CA VAL A 53 7.71 -12.61 17.28
C VAL A 53 7.65 -11.21 16.69
N ARG A 54 6.96 -11.02 15.56
CA ARG A 54 6.78 -9.68 14.94
C ARG A 54 6.02 -8.74 15.87
N GLU A 55 4.95 -9.22 16.51
CA GLU A 55 4.17 -8.44 17.48
C GLU A 55 5.01 -8.03 18.71
N LEU A 56 5.99 -8.84 19.11
CA LEU A 56 6.86 -8.52 20.25
C LEU A 56 8.05 -7.63 19.88
N ALA A 57 8.68 -7.89 18.73
CA ALA A 57 9.93 -7.23 18.35
C ALA A 57 9.71 -5.85 17.73
N GLN A 58 8.63 -5.68 16.94
CA GLN A 58 8.34 -4.44 16.24
C GLN A 58 6.83 -4.23 16.05
N PRO A 59 6.08 -4.06 17.16
CA PRO A 59 4.65 -3.79 17.07
C PRO A 59 4.38 -2.44 16.42
N VAL A 60 3.44 -2.42 15.49
CA VAL A 60 2.74 -1.19 15.10
C VAL A 60 1.44 -1.18 15.88
N THR A 61 1.38 -0.36 16.94
CA THR A 61 0.23 -0.37 17.86
C THR A 61 -0.91 0.49 17.33
N LEU A 62 -2.15 0.14 17.68
CA LEU A 62 -3.30 0.98 17.34
C LEU A 62 -3.15 2.40 17.90
N ASP A 63 -2.71 2.54 19.15
CA ASP A 63 -2.49 3.84 19.79
C ASP A 63 -1.45 4.70 19.05
N GLU A 64 -0.34 4.10 18.61
CA GLU A 64 0.64 4.77 17.75
C GLU A 64 0.00 5.24 16.44
N MET A 65 -0.75 4.38 15.76
CA MET A 65 -1.44 4.75 14.52
C MET A 65 -2.44 5.89 14.74
N MET A 66 -3.21 5.85 15.84
CA MET A 66 -4.17 6.91 16.17
C MET A 66 -3.49 8.27 16.37
N ARG A 67 -2.40 8.33 17.14
CA ARG A 67 -1.64 9.58 17.33
C ARG A 67 -1.03 10.09 16.02
N ILE A 68 -0.57 9.20 15.14
CA ILE A 68 -0.09 9.59 13.81
C ILE A 68 -1.25 10.17 12.98
N THR A 69 -2.46 9.62 13.07
CA THR A 69 -3.62 10.16 12.35
C THR A 69 -4.08 11.51 12.87
N GLU A 70 -3.86 11.83 14.15
CA GLU A 70 -4.09 13.18 14.70
C GLU A 70 -3.17 14.21 14.02
N ILE A 71 -1.88 13.89 13.89
CA ILE A 71 -0.92 14.74 13.17
C ILE A 71 -1.33 14.89 11.69
N TRP A 72 -1.81 13.80 11.08
CA TRP A 72 -2.30 13.83 9.70
C TRP A 72 -3.49 14.77 9.53
N VAL A 73 -4.50 14.73 10.41
CA VAL A 73 -5.69 15.59 10.29
C VAL A 73 -5.34 17.04 10.57
N ASP A 74 -4.51 17.32 11.58
CA ASP A 74 -4.03 18.67 11.87
C ASP A 74 -3.31 19.25 10.66
N THR A 75 -2.46 18.47 10.01
CA THR A 75 -1.75 18.88 8.79
C THR A 75 -2.71 19.06 7.62
N ALA A 76 -3.68 18.18 7.45
CA ALA A 76 -4.66 18.23 6.36
C ALA A 76 -5.55 19.48 6.46
N LEU A 77 -5.93 19.89 7.68
CA LEU A 77 -6.72 21.10 7.92
C LEU A 77 -5.97 22.40 7.58
N GLN A 78 -4.63 22.35 7.48
CA GLN A 78 -3.80 23.49 7.05
C GLN A 78 -3.62 23.59 5.53
N LEU A 79 -4.24 22.69 4.74
CA LEU A 79 -4.13 22.75 3.28
C LEU A 79 -4.81 24.00 2.73
N GLY A 80 -4.02 24.88 2.09
CA GLY A 80 -4.55 26.04 1.39
C GLY A 80 -5.23 25.72 0.05
N ASP A 81 -5.94 26.70 -0.50
CA ASP A 81 -6.79 26.53 -1.69
C ASP A 81 -6.08 25.93 -2.91
N LYS A 82 -4.78 26.22 -3.09
CA LYS A 82 -4.00 25.67 -4.21
C LYS A 82 -3.95 24.14 -4.16
N SER A 83 -3.74 23.58 -2.97
CA SER A 83 -3.68 22.14 -2.76
C SER A 83 -5.06 21.51 -2.94
N LEU A 84 -6.10 22.12 -2.37
CA LEU A 84 -7.49 21.67 -2.53
C LEU A 84 -7.92 21.62 -4.01
N ARG A 85 -7.66 22.69 -4.78
CA ARG A 85 -7.94 22.71 -6.22
C ARG A 85 -7.16 21.65 -7.00
N THR A 86 -5.93 21.36 -6.58
CA THR A 86 -5.12 20.30 -7.21
C THR A 86 -5.75 18.93 -6.95
N MET A 87 -6.21 18.68 -5.72
CA MET A 87 -6.91 17.45 -5.36
C MET A 87 -8.21 17.27 -6.14
N GLU A 88 -9.04 18.33 -6.26
CA GLU A 88 -10.27 18.28 -7.06
C GLU A 88 -10.00 17.94 -8.53
N ARG A 89 -8.94 18.53 -9.12
CA ARG A 89 -8.54 18.23 -10.50
C ARG A 89 -8.08 16.79 -10.65
N LEU A 90 -7.36 16.25 -9.67
CA LEU A 90 -6.94 14.85 -9.66
C LEU A 90 -8.13 13.90 -9.64
N VAL A 91 -9.10 14.14 -8.75
CA VAL A 91 -10.33 13.36 -8.65
C VAL A 91 -11.09 13.36 -9.98
N ARG A 92 -11.30 14.53 -10.59
CA ARG A 92 -11.96 14.63 -11.91
C ARG A 92 -11.21 13.86 -13.01
N ALA A 93 -9.88 13.87 -12.98
CA ALA A 93 -9.07 13.14 -13.95
C ALA A 93 -9.12 11.62 -13.75
N GLN A 94 -9.27 11.16 -12.51
CA GLN A 94 -9.44 9.74 -12.18
C GLN A 94 -10.80 9.23 -12.65
N TYR A 95 -11.90 9.94 -12.37
CA TYR A 95 -13.24 9.57 -12.86
C TYR A 95 -13.27 9.41 -14.38
N ARG A 96 -12.79 10.41 -15.14
CA ARG A 96 -12.73 10.31 -16.61
C ARG A 96 -11.94 9.10 -17.12
N ARG A 97 -10.88 8.69 -16.42
CA ARG A 97 -10.07 7.53 -16.79
C ARG A 97 -10.77 6.21 -16.45
N GLN A 98 -11.53 6.18 -15.36
CA GLN A 98 -12.29 5.01 -14.96
C GLN A 98 -13.45 4.77 -15.94
N ASP A 99 -14.23 5.81 -16.24
CA ASP A 99 -15.34 5.73 -17.21
C ASP A 99 -14.84 5.30 -18.60
N GLY A 100 -13.68 5.81 -19.03
CA GLY A 100 -13.05 5.41 -20.28
C GLY A 100 -12.51 3.97 -20.28
N ARG A 101 -12.16 3.40 -19.11
CA ARG A 101 -11.77 1.99 -18.98
C ARG A 101 -12.99 1.07 -18.96
N GLU A 102 -14.07 1.47 -18.31
CA GLU A 102 -15.33 0.73 -18.31
C GLU A 102 -15.99 0.72 -19.70
N ALA A 103 -15.87 1.79 -20.48
CA ALA A 103 -16.35 1.84 -21.86
C ALA A 103 -15.50 1.02 -22.87
N MET A 104 -14.27 0.63 -22.48
CA MET A 104 -13.33 -0.16 -23.30
C MET A 104 -13.27 -1.64 -22.90
N ALA A 105 -13.86 -2.01 -21.78
CA ALA A 105 -13.96 -3.39 -21.26
C ALA A 105 -15.26 -4.04 -21.73
#